data_AF-A0A8T4P192-F1
#
_entry.id   AF-A0A8T4P192-F1
#
_cell.length_a   1.000
_cell.length_b   1.000
_cell.length_c   1.000
_cell.angle_alpha   90.00
_cell.angle_beta   90.00
_cell.angle_gamma   90.00
#
_symmetry.space_group_name_H-M   'P 1'
#
loop_
_entity.id
_entity.type
_entity.pdbx_description
1 polymer ?
#
loop_
_entity_poly.entity_id
_entity_poly.type
_entity_poly.pdbx_seq_one_letter_code
_entity_poly.pdbx_strand_id
1 'polypeptide(L)'
;MHKKGQSISINTIIVAAIALAVLVVLFAIFTGRLGGFTKGVQDTDTCAQKCSSLNANSGDHPRDENTKSCVVGQYIAGSYKDGPFGCCCVSK
;
A
#
# COMPACT_ATOMS: atom_id res chain seq x y z
N MET A 1 25.75 -30.70 -42.64
CA MET A 1 25.00 -29.72 -41.80
C MET A 1 24.98 -30.23 -40.36
N HIS A 2 25.75 -29.65 -39.46
CA HIS A 2 25.79 -30.07 -38.06
C HIS A 2 24.59 -29.50 -37.30
N LYS A 3 23.59 -30.34 -37.01
CA LYS A 3 22.56 -30.00 -36.02
C LYS A 3 23.20 -30.11 -34.63
N LYS A 4 23.68 -28.98 -34.10
CA LYS A 4 24.02 -28.85 -32.67
C LYS A 4 22.72 -28.92 -31.88
N GLY A 5 22.26 -30.13 -31.56
CA GLY A 5 21.36 -30.31 -30.44
C GLY A 5 22.09 -29.78 -29.21
N GLN A 6 21.59 -28.72 -28.60
CA GLN A 6 22.09 -28.25 -27.32
C GLN A 6 21.85 -29.39 -26.33
N SER A 7 22.86 -30.21 -26.07
CA SER A 7 22.85 -31.14 -24.96
C SER A 7 22.98 -30.30 -23.69
N ILE A 8 21.86 -29.70 -23.26
CA ILE A 8 21.77 -29.12 -21.93
C ILE A 8 22.01 -30.26 -20.96
N SER A 9 23.07 -30.15 -20.15
CA SER A 9 23.42 -31.20 -19.21
C SER A 9 22.29 -31.36 -18.19
N ILE A 10 22.07 -32.59 -17.73
CA ILE A 10 21.07 -32.88 -16.69
C ILE A 10 21.31 -32.02 -15.43
N ASN A 11 22.58 -31.75 -15.08
CA ASN A 11 22.92 -30.83 -13.99
C ASN A 11 22.36 -29.42 -14.21
N THR A 12 22.41 -28.91 -15.44
CA THR A 12 21.89 -27.58 -15.77
C THR A 12 20.37 -27.52 -15.60
N ILE A 13 19.66 -28.59 -15.96
CA ILE A 13 18.21 -28.70 -15.77
C ILE A 13 17.86 -28.72 -14.28
N ILE A 14 18.60 -29.49 -13.48
CA ILE A 14 18.40 -29.58 -12.03
C ILE A 14 18.62 -28.22 -11.36
N VAL A 15 19.72 -27.53 -11.69
CA VAL A 15 20.02 -26.21 -11.12
C VAL A 15 18.95 -25.18 -11.53
N ALA A 16 18.51 -25.20 -12.79
CA ALA A 16 17.46 -24.30 -13.26
C ALA A 16 16.13 -24.53 -12.52
N ALA A 17 15.77 -25.79 -12.28
CA ALA A 17 14.55 -26.14 -11.54
C ALA A 17 14.61 -25.66 -10.07
N ILE A 18 15.75 -25.85 -9.39
CA ILE A 18 15.92 -25.40 -8.00
C ILE A 18 15.86 -23.87 -7.92
N ALA A 19 16.56 -23.17 -8.82
CA ALA A 19 16.56 -21.71 -8.84
C ALA A 19 15.15 -21.15 -9.04
N LEU A 20 14.36 -21.75 -9.96
CA LEU A 20 12.98 -21.36 -10.21
C LEU A 20 12.10 -21.63 -8.98
N ALA A 21 12.23 -22.80 -8.34
CA ALA A 21 11.47 -23.13 -7.14
C ALA A 21 11.71 -22.12 -6.00
N VAL A 22 12.98 -21.76 -5.74
CA VAL A 22 13.33 -20.76 -4.72
C VAL A 22 12.72 -19.40 -5.07
N LEU A 23 12.78 -18.98 -6.34
CA LEU A 23 12.19 -17.71 -6.77
C LEU A 23 10.68 -17.68 -6.52
N VAL A 24 9.96 -18.76 -6.84
CA VAL A 24 8.51 -18.86 -6.59
C VAL A 24 8.19 -18.76 -5.10
N VAL A 25 8.96 -19.44 -4.24
CA VAL A 25 8.76 -19.39 -2.79
C VAL A 25 8.98 -17.97 -2.24
N LEU A 26 10.06 -17.30 -2.68
CA LEU A 26 10.31 -15.91 -2.31
C LEU A 26 9.17 -15.00 -2.76
N PHE A 27 8.71 -15.14 -4.01
CA PHE A 27 7.61 -14.36 -4.54
C PHE A 27 6.34 -14.56 -3.71
N ALA A 28 6.00 -15.79 -3.34
CA ALA A 28 4.83 -16.09 -2.51
C ALA A 28 4.91 -15.44 -1.12
N ILE A 29 6.06 -15.50 -0.46
CA ILE A 29 6.26 -14.89 0.86
C ILE A 29 6.19 -13.36 0.76
N PHE A 30 6.90 -12.78 -0.20
CA PHE A 30 6.89 -11.33 -0.40
C PHE A 30 5.50 -10.82 -0.76
N THR A 31 4.76 -11.50 -1.64
CA THR A 31 3.39 -11.12 -2.01
C THR A 31 2.43 -11.24 -0.82
N GLY A 32 2.56 -12.30 -0.01
CA GLY A 32 1.77 -12.47 1.21
C GLY A 32 2.01 -11.37 2.25
N ARG A 33 3.28 -11.00 2.47
CA ARG A 33 3.66 -9.92 3.41
C ARG A 33 3.25 -8.53 2.91
N LEU A 34 3.44 -8.24 1.62
CA LEU A 34 3.03 -6.98 1.00
C LEU A 34 1.50 -6.82 0.98
N GLY A 35 0.76 -7.91 0.74
CA GLY A 35 -0.71 -7.89 0.77
C GLY A 35 -1.31 -7.60 2.14
N GLY A 36 -0.59 -7.87 3.22
CA GLY A 36 -0.95 -7.43 4.58
C GLY A 36 -0.58 -5.97 4.85
N PHE A 37 0.59 -5.53 4.36
CA PHE A 37 1.04 -4.14 4.48
C PHE A 37 0.09 -3.16 3.77
N THR A 38 -0.30 -3.43 2.53
CA THR A 38 -1.22 -2.57 1.77
C THR A 38 -2.59 -2.44 2.44
N LYS A 39 -3.09 -3.51 3.08
CA LYS A 39 -4.35 -3.45 3.84
C LYS A 39 -4.21 -2.58 5.09
N GLY A 40 -3.14 -2.76 5.87
CA GLY A 40 -2.87 -1.93 7.05
C GLY A 40 -2.72 -0.44 6.71
N VAL A 41 -2.06 -0.11 5.59
CA VAL A 41 -1.96 1.28 5.13
C VAL A 41 -3.32 1.85 4.76
N GLN A 42 -4.16 1.09 4.04
CA GLN A 42 -5.53 1.53 3.75
C GLN A 42 -6.38 1.70 5.02
N ASP A 43 -6.19 0.86 6.04
CA ASP A 43 -6.89 0.98 7.33
C ASP A 43 -6.43 2.21 8.15
N THR A 44 -5.34 2.88 7.75
CA THR A 44 -4.85 4.10 8.39
C THR A 44 -5.43 5.38 7.78
N ASP A 45 -6.20 5.27 6.69
CA ASP A 45 -6.78 6.41 5.98
C ASP A 45 -8.11 6.89 6.61
N THR A 46 -8.24 6.87 7.94
CA THR A 46 -9.30 7.65 8.60
C THR A 46 -8.84 9.07 8.83
N CYS A 47 -9.81 9.97 8.89
CA CYS A 47 -9.59 11.39 9.11
C CYS A 47 -8.82 11.67 10.39
N ALA A 48 -9.26 11.04 11.47
CA ALA A 48 -8.67 11.18 12.80
C ALA A 48 -7.21 10.68 12.83
N GLN A 49 -6.91 9.55 12.18
CA GLN A 49 -5.54 9.01 12.15
C GLN A 49 -4.59 9.90 11.35
N LYS A 50 -5.03 10.41 10.18
CA LYS A 50 -4.25 11.36 9.38
C LYS A 50 -3.94 12.64 10.17
N CYS A 51 -4.95 13.22 10.81
CA CYS A 51 -4.77 14.41 11.63
C CYS A 51 -3.84 14.15 12.84
N SER A 52 -3.96 12.99 13.47
CA SER A 52 -3.05 12.59 14.56
C SER A 52 -1.58 12.50 14.10
N SER A 53 -1.32 11.97 12.89
CA SER A 53 0.03 11.93 12.32
C SER A 53 0.62 13.32 11.99
N LEU A 54 -0.24 14.32 11.87
CA LEU A 54 0.13 15.71 11.62
C LEU A 54 0.22 16.55 12.90
N ASN A 55 0.22 15.91 14.08
CA ASN A 55 0.21 16.56 15.39
C ASN A 55 -1.02 17.44 15.65
N ALA A 56 -2.19 17.06 15.12
CA ALA A 56 -3.46 17.70 15.45
C ALA A 56 -4.17 17.02 16.63
N ASN A 57 -4.96 17.77 17.40
CA ASN A 57 -5.77 17.26 18.52
C ASN A 57 -6.98 16.45 18.05
N SER A 58 -7.51 16.75 16.86
CA SER A 58 -8.76 16.17 16.36
C SER A 58 -8.78 16.21 14.84
N GLY A 59 -9.43 15.21 14.23
CA GLY A 59 -9.73 15.16 12.80
C GLY A 59 -11.21 14.90 12.61
N ASP A 60 -11.89 15.79 11.90
CA ASP A 60 -13.33 15.67 11.61
C ASP A 60 -13.60 15.96 10.13
N HIS A 61 -14.71 15.44 9.60
CA HIS A 61 -15.10 15.74 8.23
C HIS A 61 -15.84 17.07 8.15
N PRO A 62 -15.70 17.84 7.06
CA PRO A 62 -16.50 19.03 6.86
C PRO A 62 -17.98 18.66 6.81
N ARG A 63 -18.79 19.41 7.55
CA ARG A 63 -20.26 19.23 7.59
C ARG A 63 -20.95 19.60 6.28
N ASP A 64 -20.31 20.42 5.45
CA ASP A 64 -20.88 20.98 4.23
C ASP A 64 -19.98 20.73 3.01
N GLU A 65 -20.54 20.02 2.03
CA GLU A 65 -19.90 19.64 0.76
C GLU A 65 -19.57 20.87 -0.12
N ASN A 66 -20.31 21.96 0.03
CA ASN A 66 -20.18 23.17 -0.78
C ASN A 66 -18.99 24.06 -0.42
N THR A 67 -18.45 23.98 0.81
CA THR A 67 -17.42 24.93 1.24
C THR A 67 -16.05 24.30 1.38
N LYS A 68 -15.92 22.95 1.43
CA LYS A 68 -14.64 22.23 1.68
C LYS A 68 -13.75 22.98 2.69
N SER A 69 -14.38 23.54 3.72
CA SER A 69 -13.77 24.52 4.62
C SER A 69 -13.99 24.07 6.03
N CYS A 70 -12.94 24.14 6.82
CA CYS A 70 -12.96 23.80 8.21
C CYS A 70 -13.33 25.06 9.00
N VAL A 71 -14.32 24.95 9.88
CA VAL A 71 -14.65 26.04 10.82
C VAL A 71 -13.45 26.33 11.74
N VAL A 72 -12.70 25.29 12.07
CA VAL A 72 -11.47 25.32 12.86
C VAL A 72 -10.51 24.28 12.30
N GLY A 73 -9.23 24.64 12.18
CA GLY A 73 -8.17 23.75 11.69
C GLY A 73 -7.84 23.90 10.22
N GLN A 74 -6.94 23.02 9.74
CA GLN A 74 -6.49 22.98 8.35
C GLN A 74 -7.23 21.91 7.56
N TYR A 75 -7.70 22.27 6.37
CA TYR A 75 -8.32 21.35 5.43
C TYR A 75 -7.25 20.57 4.66
N ILE A 76 -7.39 19.25 4.64
CA ILE A 76 -6.49 18.33 3.97
C ILE A 76 -7.28 17.54 2.94
N ALA A 77 -7.13 17.93 1.68
CA ALA A 77 -7.70 17.19 0.57
C ALA A 77 -7.16 15.75 0.55
N GLY A 78 -8.07 14.80 0.41
CA GLY A 78 -7.78 13.37 0.35
C GLY A 78 -9.07 12.56 0.33
N SER A 79 -8.98 11.30 -0.09
CA SER A 79 -10.06 10.34 0.08
C SER A 79 -9.79 9.55 1.35
N TYR A 80 -10.75 9.56 2.27
CA TYR A 80 -10.66 8.88 3.54
C TYR A 80 -11.74 7.81 3.64
N LYS A 81 -11.50 6.78 4.45
CA LYS A 81 -12.47 5.68 4.61
C LYS A 81 -13.76 6.09 5.31
N ASP A 82 -13.67 7.09 6.17
CA ASP A 82 -14.74 7.64 7.00
C ASP A 82 -15.54 8.78 6.32
N GLY A 83 -15.07 9.29 5.18
CA GLY A 83 -15.81 10.31 4.43
C GLY A 83 -15.20 10.68 3.07
N PRO A 84 -16.05 11.04 2.09
CA PRO A 84 -15.61 11.40 0.74
C PRO A 84 -15.01 12.81 0.64
N PHE A 85 -15.24 13.64 1.66
CA PHE A 85 -14.76 15.00 1.74
C PHE A 85 -13.47 15.03 2.57
N GLY A 86 -12.51 15.87 2.16
CA GLY A 86 -11.20 15.96 2.81
C GLY A 86 -11.29 16.22 4.32
N CYS A 87 -10.17 16.19 5.04
CA CYS A 87 -10.17 16.21 6.49
C CYS A 87 -9.88 17.57 7.10
N CYS A 88 -10.57 17.88 8.19
CA CYS A 88 -10.32 19.06 9.00
C CYS A 88 -9.51 18.70 10.24
N CYS A 89 -8.23 19.09 10.25
CA CYS A 89 -7.32 18.83 11.36
C CYS A 89 -7.17 20.07 12.25
N VAL A 90 -7.60 19.98 13.50
CA VAL A 90 -7.46 21.06 14.49
C VAL A 90 -6.09 20.95 15.16
N SER A 91 -5.18 21.86 14.84
CA SER A 91 -3.83 21.88 15.45
C SER A 91 -3.89 22.13 16.96
N LYS A 92 -2.84 21.73 17.67
CA LYS A 92 -2.78 21.72 19.14
C LYS A 92 -2.74 23.10 19.77
#